data_AF-A0A7S0AKP0-F1
#
_entry.id   AF-A0A7S0AKP0-F1
#
_cell.length_a   1.000
_cell.length_b   1.000
_cell.length_c   1.000
_cell.angle_alpha   90.00
_cell.angle_beta   90.00
_cell.angle_gamma   90.00
#
_symmetry.space_group_name_H-M   'P 1'
#
loop_
_entity.id
_entity.type
_entity.pdbx_description
1 polymer ?
#
loop_
_entity_poly.entity_id
_entity_poly.type
_entity_poly.pdbx_seq_one_letter_code
_entity_poly.pdbx_strand_id
1 'polypeptide(L)'
;SIAAQFAVHFVCIMAVTHLSTLHLDPDDPSLVPDGPFNPNVLNTSTFLVTVLATVNTFVVNYRGRPYMQNLTENKLMMRSVQISYIALFACAVEVFPPLNELMQLTPLPADGAEVFAVAGDSGLGEQLSIVVGSIGFKLTLCLCMVVDTALAYQAEKIVQRMFGN
;
A
#
# COMPACT_ATOMS: atom_id res chain seq x y z
N SER A 1 5.23 -17.79 -9.46
CA SER A 1 4.20 -16.87 -8.91
C SER A 1 4.80 -15.58 -8.41
N ILE A 2 6.01 -15.61 -7.84
CA ILE A 2 6.76 -14.44 -7.34
C ILE A 2 6.81 -13.28 -8.34
N ALA A 3 7.09 -13.52 -9.63
CA ALA A 3 7.11 -12.46 -10.64
C ALA A 3 5.75 -11.77 -10.83
N ALA A 4 4.65 -12.53 -10.75
CA ALA A 4 3.30 -11.97 -10.84
C ALA A 4 2.92 -11.18 -9.58
N GLN A 5 3.27 -11.69 -8.38
CA GLN A 5 3.10 -10.96 -7.13
C GLN A 5 3.92 -9.65 -7.13
N PHE A 6 5.18 -9.70 -7.59
CA PHE A 6 6.02 -8.52 -7.76
C PHE A 6 5.37 -7.48 -8.68
N ALA A 7 4.86 -7.89 -9.84
CA ALA A 7 4.17 -6.98 -10.76
C ALA A 7 2.94 -6.32 -10.11
N VAL A 8 2.14 -7.06 -9.34
CA VAL A 8 0.99 -6.51 -8.60
C VAL A 8 1.45 -5.44 -7.61
N HIS A 9 2.42 -5.78 -6.74
CA HIS A 9 2.93 -4.85 -5.73
C HIS A 9 3.58 -3.62 -6.37
N PHE A 10 4.36 -3.81 -7.43
CA PHE A 10 5.01 -2.73 -8.16
C PHE A 10 3.99 -1.76 -8.75
N VAL A 11 2.94 -2.27 -9.41
CA VAL A 11 1.87 -1.43 -9.96
C VAL A 11 1.13 -0.68 -8.85
N CYS A 12 0.84 -1.32 -7.72
CA CYS A 12 0.21 -0.66 -6.57
C CYS A 12 1.08 0.49 -6.04
N ILE A 13 2.37 0.25 -5.83
CA ILE A 13 3.32 1.27 -5.37
C ILE A 13 3.38 2.43 -6.38
N MET A 14 3.55 2.14 -7.67
CA MET A 14 3.60 3.17 -8.71
C MET A 14 2.31 4.01 -8.74
N ALA A 15 1.15 3.38 -8.62
CA ALA A 15 -0.14 4.08 -8.60
C ALA A 15 -0.27 5.00 -7.38
N VAL A 16 0.11 4.52 -6.19
CA VAL A 16 0.06 5.31 -4.96
C VAL A 16 1.10 6.44 -5.00
N THR A 17 2.32 6.17 -5.45
CA THR A 17 3.35 7.19 -5.65
C THR A 17 2.86 8.30 -6.59
N HIS A 18 2.26 7.94 -7.73
CA HIS A 18 1.68 8.92 -8.65
C HIS A 18 0.58 9.77 -7.97
N LEU A 19 -0.34 9.14 -7.23
CA LEU A 19 -1.37 9.86 -6.49
C LEU A 19 -0.81 10.78 -5.41
N SER A 20 0.24 10.34 -4.70
CA SER A 20 0.89 11.15 -3.68
C SER A 20 1.64 12.34 -4.28
N THR A 21 2.27 12.18 -5.45
CA THR A 21 2.98 13.29 -6.13
C THR A 21 2.07 14.45 -6.51
N LEU A 22 0.77 14.21 -6.70
CA LEU A 22 -0.21 15.27 -6.95
C LEU A 22 -0.44 16.19 -5.73
N HIS A 23 -0.02 15.77 -4.54
CA HIS A 23 -0.16 16.52 -3.30
C HIS A 23 1.20 16.98 -2.75
N LEU A 24 2.26 16.89 -3.56
CA LEU A 24 3.58 17.38 -3.17
C LEU A 24 3.75 18.83 -3.60
N ASP A 25 4.44 19.58 -2.76
CA ASP A 25 4.98 20.87 -3.15
C ASP A 25 6.11 20.65 -4.17
N PRO A 26 6.05 21.22 -5.38
CA PRO A 26 7.12 21.10 -6.38
C PRO A 26 8.49 21.58 -5.88
N ASP A 27 8.52 22.49 -4.90
CA ASP A 27 9.74 23.06 -4.34
C ASP A 27 10.24 22.33 -3.08
N ASP A 28 9.69 21.15 -2.75
CA ASP A 28 10.10 20.37 -1.58
C ASP A 28 11.58 19.92 -1.72
N PRO A 29 12.48 20.35 -0.80
CA PRO A 29 13.91 20.01 -0.86
C PRO A 29 14.19 18.51 -0.72
N SER A 30 13.23 17.72 -0.23
CA SER A 30 13.34 16.26 -0.14
C SER A 30 13.20 15.54 -1.49
N LEU A 31 12.76 16.25 -2.55
CA LEU A 31 12.68 15.71 -3.91
C LEU A 31 14.05 15.68 -4.62
N VAL A 32 15.03 16.42 -4.10
CA VAL A 32 16.38 16.48 -4.67
C VAL A 32 17.19 15.27 -4.17
N PRO A 33 17.96 14.60 -5.04
CA PRO A 33 18.93 13.59 -4.60
C PRO A 33 19.88 14.18 -3.53
N ASP A 34 20.09 13.44 -2.44
CA ASP A 34 20.87 13.88 -1.26
C ASP A 34 20.27 15.05 -0.45
N GLY A 35 19.00 15.38 -0.67
CA GLY A 35 18.25 16.34 0.14
C GLY A 35 18.03 15.87 1.59
N PRO A 36 17.78 16.79 2.54
CA PRO A 36 17.42 16.41 3.91
C PRO A 36 16.08 15.66 3.93
N PHE A 37 15.94 14.69 4.84
CA PHE A 37 14.67 13.99 5.03
C PHE A 37 13.61 14.96 5.57
N ASN A 38 12.55 15.17 4.79
CA ASN A 38 11.36 15.91 5.18
C ASN A 38 10.14 14.99 5.07
N PRO A 39 9.40 14.73 6.16
CA PRO A 39 8.18 13.95 6.10
C PRO A 39 7.17 14.57 5.12
N ASN A 40 6.73 13.80 4.13
CA ASN A 40 5.70 14.24 3.19
C ASN A 40 4.73 13.09 2.84
N VAL A 41 3.69 13.44 2.07
CA VAL A 41 2.62 12.51 1.67
C VAL A 41 3.16 11.34 0.86
N LEU A 42 4.17 11.58 0.01
CA LEU A 42 4.82 10.55 -0.80
C LEU A 42 5.56 9.53 0.05
N ASN A 43 6.39 9.99 1.00
CA ASN A 43 7.14 9.13 1.91
C ASN A 43 6.19 8.27 2.75
N THR A 44 5.16 8.90 3.30
CA THR A 44 4.15 8.24 4.14
C THR A 44 3.39 7.16 3.37
N SER A 45 2.84 7.50 2.20
CA SER A 45 2.01 6.57 1.42
C SER A 45 2.83 5.41 0.85
N THR A 46 4.03 5.71 0.34
CA THR A 46 4.94 4.69 -0.21
C THR A 46 5.43 3.75 0.87
N PHE A 47 5.76 4.26 2.06
CA PHE A 47 6.13 3.45 3.21
C PHE A 47 5.03 2.46 3.59
N LEU A 48 3.79 2.94 3.77
CA LEU A 48 2.65 2.10 4.17
C LEU A 48 2.40 0.97 3.16
N VAL A 49 2.41 1.26 1.85
CA VAL A 49 2.18 0.25 0.80
C VAL A 49 3.36 -0.73 0.71
N THR A 50 4.60 -0.27 0.88
CA THR A 50 5.78 -1.14 0.84
C THR A 50 5.81 -2.11 2.02
N VAL A 51 5.49 -1.63 3.22
CA VAL A 51 5.38 -2.50 4.40
C VAL A 51 4.23 -3.50 4.22
N LEU A 52 3.09 -3.06 3.68
CA LEU A 52 1.99 -3.97 3.34
C LEU A 52 2.42 -5.04 2.34
N ALA A 53 3.08 -4.67 1.24
CA ALA A 53 3.57 -5.62 0.25
C ALA A 53 4.52 -6.66 0.86
N THR A 54 5.33 -6.24 1.84
CA THR A 54 6.21 -7.15 2.61
C THR A 54 5.40 -8.15 3.44
N VAL A 55 4.37 -7.67 4.15
CA VAL A 55 3.45 -8.55 4.91
C VAL A 55 2.69 -9.49 3.97
N ASN A 56 2.20 -8.98 2.83
CA ASN A 56 1.49 -9.76 1.80
C ASN A 56 2.37 -10.87 1.25
N THR A 57 3.62 -10.55 0.90
CA THR A 57 4.60 -11.52 0.42
C THR A 57 4.82 -12.63 1.44
N PHE A 58 4.95 -12.28 2.73
CA PHE A 58 5.08 -13.27 3.80
C PHE A 58 3.83 -14.18 3.88
N VAL A 59 2.64 -13.60 3.92
CA VAL A 59 1.38 -14.34 4.10
C VAL A 59 1.07 -15.25 2.91
N VAL A 60 1.21 -14.74 1.68
CA VAL A 60 0.87 -15.48 0.45
C VAL A 60 1.84 -16.63 0.20
N ASN A 61 3.13 -16.44 0.53
CA ASN A 61 4.15 -17.48 0.33
C ASN A 61 4.32 -18.39 1.55
N TYR A 62 3.56 -18.19 2.64
CA TYR A 62 3.60 -19.06 3.79
C TYR A 62 3.08 -20.46 3.44
N ARG A 63 3.98 -21.43 3.34
CA ARG A 63 3.66 -22.84 3.11
C ARG A 63 3.59 -23.57 4.45
N GLY A 64 2.46 -24.22 4.71
CA GLY A 64 2.25 -25.03 5.91
C GLY A 64 2.86 -26.43 5.78
N ARG A 65 2.04 -27.45 6.07
CA ARG A 65 2.47 -28.86 6.10
C ARG A 65 3.12 -29.33 4.77
N PRO A 66 4.03 -30.32 4.80
CA PRO A 66 4.38 -31.22 5.91
C PRO A 66 5.47 -30.73 6.87
N TYR A 67 6.22 -29.67 6.52
CA TYR A 67 7.41 -29.25 7.30
C TYR A 67 7.17 -28.05 8.23
N MET A 68 6.08 -27.32 8.05
CA MET A 68 5.65 -26.24 8.94
C MET A 68 4.19 -26.43 9.37
N GLN A 69 3.82 -25.83 10.50
CA GLN A 69 2.42 -25.71 10.91
C GLN A 69 1.69 -24.78 9.95
N ASN A 70 0.38 -24.96 9.78
CA ASN A 70 -0.40 -23.99 9.02
C ASN A 70 -0.42 -22.64 9.76
N LEU A 71 -0.55 -21.53 9.02
CA LEU A 71 -0.55 -20.19 9.62
C LEU A 71 -1.63 -20.05 10.70
N THR A 72 -2.79 -20.68 10.49
CA THR A 72 -3.91 -20.69 11.45
C THR A 72 -3.67 -21.56 12.69
N GLU A 73 -2.78 -22.55 12.61
CA GLU A 73 -2.38 -23.39 13.74
C GLU A 73 -1.35 -22.65 14.63
N ASN A 74 -0.45 -21.86 14.02
CA ASN A 74 0.52 -21.05 14.74
C ASN A 74 -0.10 -19.73 15.22
N LYS A 75 -0.69 -19.77 16.42
CA LYS A 75 -1.36 -18.61 17.05
C LYS A 75 -0.46 -17.38 17.19
N LEU A 76 0.84 -17.57 17.42
CA LEU A 76 1.77 -16.45 17.58
C LEU A 76 1.98 -15.73 16.24
N MET A 77 2.31 -16.47 15.17
CA MET A 77 2.46 -15.88 13.84
C MET A 77 1.16 -15.27 13.32
N MET A 78 0.02 -15.94 13.54
CA MET A 78 -1.28 -15.40 13.12
C MET A 78 -1.58 -14.06 13.81
N ARG A 79 -1.35 -13.98 15.13
CA ARG A 79 -1.53 -12.72 15.88
C ARG A 79 -0.57 -11.63 15.41
N SER A 80 0.69 -11.97 15.13
CA SER A 80 1.66 -11.00 14.60
C SER A 80 1.21 -10.41 13.27
N VAL A 81 0.76 -11.25 12.33
CA VAL A 81 0.24 -10.80 11.03
C VAL A 81 -1.00 -9.92 11.22
N GLN A 82 -1.94 -10.33 12.07
CA GLN A 82 -3.14 -9.53 12.38
C GLN A 82 -2.78 -8.16 12.96
N ILE A 83 -1.84 -8.10 13.91
CA ILE A 83 -1.36 -6.86 14.50
C ILE A 83 -0.70 -5.98 13.44
N SER A 84 0.10 -6.54 12.54
CA SER A 84 0.73 -5.80 11.44
C SER A 84 -0.31 -5.16 10.52
N TYR A 85 -1.34 -5.89 10.10
CA TYR A 85 -2.42 -5.30 9.30
C TYR A 85 -3.18 -4.21 10.08
N ILE A 86 -3.55 -4.47 11.34
CA ILE A 86 -4.26 -3.50 12.17
C ILE A 86 -3.43 -2.22 12.31
N ALA A 87 -2.12 -2.33 12.59
CA ALA A 87 -1.23 -1.19 12.70
C ALA A 87 -1.17 -0.41 11.38
N LEU A 88 -0.98 -1.10 10.24
CA LEU A 88 -0.93 -0.45 8.92
C LEU A 88 -2.21 0.31 8.60
N PHE A 89 -3.38 -0.30 8.78
CA PHE A 89 -4.66 0.36 8.53
C PHE A 89 -4.96 1.47 9.54
N ALA A 90 -4.58 1.30 10.81
CA ALA A 90 -4.70 2.36 11.81
C ALA A 90 -3.85 3.58 11.45
N CYS A 91 -2.66 3.37 10.88
CA CYS A 91 -1.79 4.44 10.40
C CYS A 91 -2.34 5.11 9.14
N ALA A 92 -2.84 4.32 8.19
CA ALA A 92 -3.41 4.81 6.92
C ALA A 92 -4.67 5.67 7.13
N VAL A 93 -5.47 5.37 8.16
CA VAL A 93 -6.67 6.14 8.51
C VAL A 93 -6.37 7.21 9.59
N GLU A 94 -5.16 7.20 10.15
CA GLU A 94 -4.70 8.13 11.20
C GLU A 94 -5.53 8.07 12.49
N VAL A 95 -6.02 6.88 12.84
CA VAL A 95 -6.86 6.67 14.03
C VAL A 95 -6.07 6.88 15.32
N PHE A 96 -4.75 6.70 15.28
CA PHE A 96 -3.87 6.82 16.44
C PHE A 96 -2.64 7.70 16.12
N PRO A 97 -2.76 9.03 16.26
CA PRO A 97 -1.70 9.99 15.92
C PRO A 97 -0.33 9.72 16.56
N PRO A 98 -0.22 9.26 17.83
CA PRO A 98 1.09 9.00 18.43
C PRO A 98 1.93 7.94 17.69
N LEU A 99 1.27 6.96 17.05
CA LEU A 99 1.97 5.96 16.23
C LEU A 99 2.43 6.54 14.89
N ASN A 100 1.63 7.44 14.31
CA ASN A 100 2.01 8.16 13.10
C ASN A 100 3.22 9.07 13.34
N GLU A 101 3.21 9.81 14.46
CA GLU A 101 4.35 10.65 14.88
C GLU A 101 5.62 9.82 15.15
N LEU A 102 5.48 8.68 15.85
CA LEU A 102 6.59 7.77 16.11
C LEU A 102 7.28 7.28 14.82
N MET A 103 6.48 7.06 13.77
CA MET A 103 6.97 6.61 12.46
C MET A 103 7.27 7.74 11.48
N GLN A 104 7.17 9.01 11.93
CA GLN A 104 7.37 10.20 11.10
C GLN A 104 6.46 10.22 9.85
N LEU A 105 5.20 9.82 10.03
CA LEU A 105 4.18 9.85 9.00
C LEU A 105 3.53 11.24 8.96
N THR A 106 3.53 11.86 7.79
CA THR A 106 2.87 13.14 7.54
C THR A 106 1.36 12.95 7.44
N PRO A 107 0.57 13.90 7.98
CA PRO A 107 -0.87 13.90 7.80
C PRO A 107 -1.27 13.78 6.33
N LEU A 108 -2.12 12.81 6.03
CA LEU A 108 -2.65 12.56 4.69
C LEU A 108 -3.76 13.57 4.36
N PRO A 109 -3.83 14.05 3.10
CA PRO A 109 -4.88 14.97 2.67
C PRO A 109 -6.29 14.43 2.94
N ALA A 110 -7.20 15.29 3.41
CA ALA A 110 -8.59 14.91 3.63
C ALA A 110 -9.39 14.90 2.31
N ASP A 111 -9.07 15.83 1.41
CA ASP A 111 -9.83 16.07 0.19
C ASP A 111 -9.12 15.49 -1.04
N GLY A 112 -9.90 14.91 -1.95
CA GLY A 112 -9.43 14.52 -3.28
C GLY A 112 -9.57 15.61 -4.35
N ALA A 113 -9.94 16.84 -3.93
CA ALA A 113 -10.37 17.90 -4.84
C ALA A 113 -9.22 18.49 -5.68
N GLU A 114 -7.99 18.53 -5.17
CA GLU A 114 -6.83 19.07 -5.90
C GLU A 114 -6.36 18.14 -7.02
N VAL A 115 -6.70 16.85 -6.94
CA VAL A 115 -6.35 15.82 -7.93
C VAL A 115 -7.15 15.98 -9.24
N PHE A 116 -8.36 16.56 -9.18
CA PHE A 116 -9.21 16.74 -10.36
C PHE A 116 -8.70 17.83 -11.33
N ALA A 117 -7.86 18.76 -10.86
CA ALA A 117 -7.36 19.86 -11.69
C ALA A 117 -6.21 19.47 -12.64
N VAL A 118 -5.58 18.31 -12.41
CA VAL A 118 -4.36 17.87 -13.14
C VAL A 118 -4.63 16.68 -14.09
N ALA A 119 -5.83 16.08 -14.04
CA ALA A 119 -6.16 14.89 -14.83
C ALA A 119 -6.46 15.25 -16.30
N GLY A 120 -5.40 15.38 -17.11
CA GLY A 120 -5.46 15.58 -18.56
C GLY A 120 -5.00 14.37 -19.39
N ASP A 121 -4.78 13.18 -18.79
CA ASP A 121 -4.27 12.01 -19.51
C ASP A 121 -5.18 10.79 -19.33
N SER A 122 -5.68 10.27 -20.45
CA SER A 122 -6.70 9.21 -20.51
C SER A 122 -6.13 7.86 -20.04
N GLY A 123 -6.58 7.35 -18.90
CA GLY A 123 -6.13 6.04 -18.40
C GLY A 123 -6.47 5.72 -16.94
N LEU A 124 -5.63 4.87 -16.33
CA LEU A 124 -5.75 4.39 -14.95
C LEU A 124 -5.63 5.55 -13.93
N GLY A 125 -4.87 6.59 -14.26
CA GLY A 125 -4.74 7.81 -13.46
C GLY A 125 -6.04 8.60 -13.36
N GLU A 126 -6.81 8.71 -14.44
CA GLU A 126 -8.13 9.35 -14.45
C GLU A 126 -9.11 8.57 -13.57
N GLN A 127 -9.15 7.24 -13.69
CA GLN A 127 -10.01 6.41 -12.84
C GLN A 127 -9.67 6.53 -11.36
N LEU A 128 -8.37 6.54 -11.02
CA LEU A 128 -7.93 6.75 -9.65
C LEU A 128 -8.24 8.17 -9.14
N SER A 129 -8.09 9.19 -9.98
CA SER A 129 -8.42 10.59 -9.65
C SER A 129 -9.90 10.77 -9.31
N ILE A 130 -10.79 10.11 -10.06
CA ILE A 130 -12.24 10.10 -9.81
C ILE A 130 -12.56 9.43 -8.48
N VAL A 131 -11.94 8.28 -8.20
CA VAL A 131 -12.12 7.58 -6.93
C VAL A 131 -11.65 8.45 -5.77
N VAL A 132 -10.45 9.03 -5.85
CA VAL A 132 -9.90 9.96 -4.84
C VAL A 132 -10.82 11.14 -4.60
N GLY A 133 -11.34 11.77 -5.66
CA GLY A 133 -12.30 12.87 -5.55
C GLY A 133 -13.62 12.47 -4.87
N SER A 134 -14.04 11.21 -4.98
CA SER A 134 -15.31 10.74 -4.41
C SER A 134 -15.22 10.27 -2.95
N ILE A 135 -14.10 9.66 -2.54
CA ILE A 135 -13.98 9.04 -1.20
C ILE A 135 -12.84 9.63 -0.35
N GLY A 136 -12.02 10.51 -0.90
CA GLY A 136 -10.86 11.10 -0.23
C GLY A 136 -9.59 10.25 -0.32
N PHE A 137 -8.45 10.88 -0.06
CA PHE A 137 -7.12 10.26 -0.23
C PHE A 137 -6.92 9.05 0.70
N LYS A 138 -7.26 9.19 1.98
CA LYS A 138 -7.10 8.12 3.00
C LYS A 138 -7.83 6.84 2.62
N LEU A 139 -9.11 6.95 2.22
CA LEU A 139 -9.91 5.80 1.82
C LEU A 139 -9.41 5.19 0.51
N THR A 140 -8.95 6.02 -0.43
CA THR A 140 -8.33 5.52 -1.67
C THR A 140 -7.06 4.73 -1.36
N LEU A 141 -6.19 5.23 -0.46
CA LEU A 141 -5.00 4.51 -0.02
C LEU A 141 -5.38 3.15 0.58
N CYS A 142 -6.35 3.11 1.50
CA CYS A 142 -6.86 1.85 2.05
C CYS A 142 -7.42 0.92 0.98
N LEU A 143 -8.14 1.45 -0.01
CA LEU A 143 -8.66 0.66 -1.13
C LEU A 143 -7.53 0.06 -1.96
N CYS A 144 -6.51 0.84 -2.31
CA CYS A 144 -5.31 0.37 -3.01
C CYS A 144 -4.61 -0.75 -2.22
N MET A 145 -4.48 -0.60 -0.90
CA MET A 145 -3.92 -1.62 -0.01
C MET A 145 -4.75 -2.93 -0.03
N VAL A 146 -6.08 -2.83 0.02
CA VAL A 146 -6.97 -4.01 -0.06
C VAL A 146 -6.90 -4.68 -1.43
N VAL A 147 -6.89 -3.88 -2.50
CA VAL A 147 -6.79 -4.37 -3.88
C VAL A 147 -5.44 -5.07 -4.11
N ASP A 148 -4.34 -4.51 -3.64
CA ASP A 148 -3.01 -5.14 -3.70
C ASP A 148 -3.02 -6.51 -3.02
N THR A 149 -3.53 -6.58 -1.79
CA THR A 149 -3.63 -7.81 -1.01
C THR A 149 -4.47 -8.87 -1.74
N ALA A 150 -5.61 -8.45 -2.30
CA ALA A 150 -6.49 -9.35 -3.06
C ALA A 150 -5.82 -9.83 -4.35
N LEU A 151 -5.22 -8.94 -5.13
CA LEU A 151 -4.57 -9.28 -6.40
C LEU A 151 -3.33 -10.16 -6.19
N ALA A 152 -2.52 -9.91 -5.16
CA ALA A 152 -1.38 -10.74 -4.83
C ALA A 152 -1.80 -12.17 -4.48
N TYR A 153 -2.89 -12.31 -3.70
CA TYR A 153 -3.48 -13.60 -3.39
C TYR A 153 -4.06 -14.31 -4.62
N GLN A 154 -4.73 -13.57 -5.51
CA GLN A 154 -5.22 -14.13 -6.77
C GLN A 154 -4.08 -14.55 -7.70
N ALA A 155 -3.02 -13.76 -7.79
CA ALA A 155 -1.85 -14.08 -8.60
C ALA A 155 -1.20 -15.40 -8.17
N GLU A 156 -1.04 -15.64 -6.86
CA GLU A 156 -0.58 -16.93 -6.35
C GLU A 156 -1.55 -18.06 -6.71
N LYS A 157 -2.85 -17.89 -6.47
CA LYS A 157 -3.86 -18.91 -6.80
C LYS A 157 -3.90 -19.26 -8.28
N ILE A 158 -3.84 -18.27 -9.15
CA ILE A 158 -3.86 -18.47 -10.60
C ILE A 158 -2.63 -19.27 -11.02
N VAL A 159 -1.45 -18.88 -10.54
CA VAL A 159 -0.21 -19.58 -10.88
C VAL A 159 -0.20 -21.01 -10.34
N GLN A 160 -0.68 -21.23 -9.11
CA GLN A 160 -0.84 -22.57 -8.56
C GLN A 160 -1.82 -23.42 -9.38
N ARG A 161 -2.93 -22.85 -9.87
CA ARG A 161 -3.87 -23.59 -10.74
C ARG A 161 -3.29 -23.91 -12.12
N MET A 162 -2.45 -23.03 -12.67
CA MET A 162 -1.86 -23.23 -13.99
C MET A 162 -0.71 -24.23 -13.98
N PHE A 163 0.11 -24.26 -12.92
CA PHE A 163 1.38 -25.02 -12.89
C PHE A 163 1.48 -26.03 -11.74
N GLY A 164 0.59 -25.98 -10.75
CA GLY A 164 0.48 -26.96 -9.68
C GLY A 164 -0.61 -27.96 -10.00
N ASN A 165 -0.21 -29.12 -10.54
CA ASN A 165 -1.03 -30.33 -10.49
C ASN A 165 -1.31 -30.73 -9.04
#